data_AF-A7T5E2-F1
#
_entry.id   AF-A7T5E2-F1
#
_cell.length_a   1.000
_cell.length_b   1.000
_cell.length_c   1.000
_cell.angle_alpha   90.00
_cell.angle_beta   90.00
_cell.angle_gamma   90.00
#
_symmetry.space_group_name_H-M   'P 1'
#
loop_
_entity.id
_entity.type
_entity.pdbx_description
1 polymer ?
#
loop_
_entity_poly.entity_id
_entity_poly.type
_entity_poly.pdbx_seq_one_letter_code
_entity_poly.pdbx_strand_id
1 'polypeptide(L)'
;MPPKKSTPVAKSTARGTTKTASKPATTTRKPTTSKTAPGAGPTGKGVASKKPTAAGTKGKAKAATSPQAKLKLREQIKQDKKGESEENLQGIKVMIRDLDDVLFRDIGGKIAAGGRWPLLIDPSGQAAMFLRYRDTNYINALNPTQVEPEVIRLALLGAIRFGKPFVLDMMEVDMFDTMVMKFDDVQKGLLPSIMDKGIFKDNK
;
A
#
# COMPACT_ATOMS: atom_id res chain seq x y z
N MET A 1 44.71 -57.39 18.94
CA MET A 1 43.80 -57.65 20.07
C MET A 1 44.61 -57.81 21.35
N PRO A 2 44.51 -56.82 22.25
CA PRO A 2 44.35 -57.05 23.69
C PRO A 2 43.14 -56.25 24.26
N PRO A 3 42.74 -56.44 25.53
CA PRO A 3 41.37 -56.20 26.02
C PRO A 3 41.22 -55.10 27.09
N LYS A 4 39.96 -54.77 27.41
CA LYS A 4 39.35 -54.43 28.73
C LYS A 4 38.68 -53.04 28.89
N LYS A 5 37.35 -53.12 29.13
CA LYS A 5 36.52 -52.61 30.25
C LYS A 5 36.47 -51.12 30.65
N SER A 6 35.27 -50.76 31.15
CA SER A 6 34.86 -49.65 32.05
C SER A 6 34.86 -48.25 31.44
N THR A 7 33.90 -47.33 31.63
CA THR A 7 32.83 -47.10 32.63
C THR A 7 31.98 -45.91 32.11
N PRO A 8 30.70 -45.72 32.48
CA PRO A 8 30.00 -44.45 32.30
C PRO A 8 30.07 -43.60 33.58
N VAL A 9 29.97 -42.27 33.45
CA VAL A 9 29.31 -41.28 34.35
C VAL A 9 29.95 -39.91 34.14
N ALA A 10 29.12 -38.92 33.80
CA ALA A 10 29.19 -37.58 34.39
C ALA A 10 27.88 -36.82 34.10
N LYS A 11 27.06 -36.69 35.14
CA LYS A 11 25.90 -35.80 35.22
C LYS A 11 26.40 -34.49 35.83
N SER A 12 26.22 -33.37 35.13
CA SER A 12 26.71 -32.05 35.56
C SER A 12 25.53 -31.09 35.78
N THR A 13 25.42 -30.64 37.04
CA THR A 13 25.09 -29.26 37.50
C THR A 13 23.68 -28.72 37.22
N ALA A 14 22.77 -28.66 38.21
CA ALA A 14 22.56 -27.59 39.22
C ALA A 14 22.33 -26.19 38.60
N ARG A 15 21.11 -25.62 38.66
CA ARG A 15 20.45 -24.89 39.78
C ARG A 15 20.61 -23.37 39.61
N GLY A 16 19.47 -22.67 39.43
CA GLY A 16 19.27 -21.36 40.08
C GLY A 16 18.87 -20.16 39.22
N THR A 17 17.67 -19.62 39.53
CA THR A 17 17.26 -18.19 39.47
C THR A 17 17.02 -17.61 38.05
N THR A 18 15.95 -16.87 37.75
CA THR A 18 15.28 -15.80 38.49
C THR A 18 13.79 -15.66 38.10
N LYS A 19 13.03 -15.10 39.04
CA LYS A 19 11.62 -14.71 38.97
C LYS A 19 11.61 -13.18 39.02
N THR A 20 11.03 -12.49 38.03
CA THR A 20 10.28 -11.23 38.23
C THR A 20 9.57 -10.81 36.96
N ALA A 21 8.25 -10.78 37.05
CA ALA A 21 7.35 -10.14 36.10
C ALA A 21 7.15 -8.68 36.50
N SER A 22 7.09 -7.78 35.51
CA SER A 22 6.55 -6.42 35.70
C SER A 22 5.68 -6.06 34.50
N LYS A 23 4.39 -5.79 34.78
CA LYS A 23 3.34 -5.35 33.86
C LYS A 23 3.53 -3.86 33.45
N PRO A 24 2.89 -3.42 32.34
CA PRO A 24 3.07 -2.09 31.76
C PRO A 24 2.17 -1.01 32.39
N ALA A 25 2.66 0.23 32.41
CA ALA A 25 1.89 1.40 32.84
C ALA A 25 1.30 2.14 31.63
N THR A 26 -0.03 2.29 31.65
CA THR A 26 -0.85 3.09 30.74
C THR A 26 -0.86 4.55 31.21
N THR A 27 -0.69 5.53 30.33
CA THR A 27 -1.06 6.93 30.61
C THR A 27 -1.73 7.55 29.40
N THR A 28 -3.01 7.84 29.60
CA THR A 28 -3.96 8.47 28.68
C THR A 28 -3.87 9.99 28.85
N ARG A 29 -3.74 10.77 27.76
CA ARG A 29 -3.98 12.22 27.78
C ARG A 29 -5.04 12.61 26.73
N LYS A 30 -6.03 13.36 27.21
CA LYS A 30 -7.25 13.83 26.53
C LYS A 30 -7.00 15.21 25.87
N PRO A 31 -7.75 15.60 24.82
CA PRO A 31 -7.53 16.85 24.09
C PRO A 31 -8.24 18.04 24.77
N THR A 32 -7.60 19.21 24.79
CA THR A 32 -8.20 20.47 25.24
C THR A 32 -8.65 21.33 24.07
N THR A 33 -9.95 21.60 24.01
CA THR A 33 -10.60 22.65 23.23
C THR A 33 -10.57 23.97 24.00
N SER A 34 -10.47 25.11 23.30
CA SER A 34 -10.89 26.40 23.87
C SER A 34 -11.49 27.30 22.79
N LYS A 35 -12.50 28.06 23.21
CA LYS A 35 -13.49 28.78 22.41
C LYS A 35 -13.59 30.20 22.97
N THR A 36 -13.67 31.21 22.08
CA THR A 36 -14.36 32.54 22.20
C THR A 36 -13.78 33.72 23.05
N ALA A 37 -13.36 34.80 22.34
CA ALA A 37 -13.72 36.27 22.35
C ALA A 37 -13.86 37.09 23.68
N PRO A 38 -14.04 38.45 23.69
CA PRO A 38 -13.93 39.54 22.68
C PRO A 38 -13.16 40.83 23.17
N GLY A 39 -12.99 41.88 22.33
CA GLY A 39 -12.95 43.28 22.81
C GLY A 39 -11.99 44.32 22.20
N ALA A 40 -12.58 45.38 21.61
CA ALA A 40 -12.18 46.81 21.53
C ALA A 40 -10.97 47.30 20.68
N GLY A 41 -11.24 48.26 19.77
CA GLY A 41 -10.26 49.05 18.98
C GLY A 41 -9.57 50.19 19.78
N PRO A 42 -8.87 51.17 19.16
CA PRO A 42 -9.46 52.07 18.15
C PRO A 42 -8.54 52.66 17.04
N THR A 43 -9.20 53.35 16.09
CA THR A 43 -8.80 54.57 15.32
C THR A 43 -7.64 54.56 14.29
N GLY A 44 -8.00 54.88 13.04
CA GLY A 44 -7.11 55.44 12.02
C GLY A 44 -7.92 56.02 10.84
N LYS A 45 -7.98 57.35 10.72
CA LYS A 45 -8.59 58.11 9.62
C LYS A 45 -7.76 57.97 8.33
N GLY A 46 -8.41 57.97 7.16
CA GLY A 46 -7.68 58.25 5.92
C GLY A 46 -8.40 57.97 4.59
N VAL A 47 -9.05 59.02 4.08
CA VAL A 47 -9.15 59.41 2.65
C VAL A 47 -10.04 58.58 1.68
N ALA A 48 -10.88 59.35 0.99
CA ALA A 48 -11.90 58.96 0.03
C ALA A 48 -11.35 58.48 -1.31
N SER A 49 -12.09 57.62 -2.02
CA SER A 49 -12.55 57.90 -3.40
C SER A 49 -13.51 56.84 -4.00
N LYS A 50 -14.54 57.37 -4.67
CA LYS A 50 -15.36 56.85 -5.78
C LYS A 50 -16.32 55.64 -5.62
N LYS A 51 -17.60 56.01 -5.67
CA LYS A 51 -18.79 55.25 -6.13
C LYS A 51 -18.67 54.91 -7.64
N PRO A 52 -19.30 53.82 -8.13
CA PRO A 52 -20.66 53.91 -8.72
C PRO A 52 -21.59 52.79 -8.20
N THR A 53 -22.82 53.05 -7.72
CA THR A 53 -24.12 52.92 -8.46
C THR A 53 -24.15 51.69 -9.39
N ALA A 54 -25.02 50.69 -9.27
CA ALA A 54 -26.47 50.74 -9.06
C ALA A 54 -26.99 49.41 -8.45
N ALA A 55 -27.96 49.48 -7.53
CA ALA A 55 -29.34 49.03 -7.70
C ALA A 55 -29.52 47.54 -8.07
N GLY A 56 -30.08 46.78 -7.13
CA GLY A 56 -30.44 45.38 -7.34
C GLY A 56 -31.68 45.22 -8.22
N THR A 57 -31.69 44.12 -8.98
CA THR A 57 -32.91 43.46 -9.44
C THR A 57 -32.71 41.95 -9.28
N LYS A 58 -33.60 41.33 -8.50
CA LYS A 58 -33.75 39.88 -8.40
C LYS A 58 -34.11 39.32 -9.79
N GLY A 59 -33.30 38.40 -10.30
CA GLY A 59 -33.62 37.59 -11.47
C GLY A 59 -32.94 36.23 -11.35
N LYS A 60 -33.69 35.24 -10.85
CA LYS A 60 -33.29 33.82 -10.87
C LYS A 60 -33.07 33.39 -12.32
N ALA A 61 -31.83 33.12 -12.73
CA ALA A 61 -31.55 32.25 -13.86
C ALA A 61 -30.91 30.97 -13.31
N LYS A 62 -31.76 30.02 -12.91
CA LYS A 62 -31.34 28.63 -12.73
C LYS A 62 -30.88 28.15 -14.10
N ALA A 63 -29.58 27.88 -14.27
CA ALA A 63 -29.10 27.08 -15.38
C ALA A 63 -29.74 25.68 -15.27
N ALA A 64 -30.87 25.50 -15.92
CA ALA A 64 -31.54 24.22 -16.05
C ALA A 64 -30.78 23.40 -17.10
N THR A 65 -29.64 22.81 -16.72
CA THR A 65 -29.10 21.68 -17.46
C THR A 65 -30.11 20.55 -17.30
N SER A 66 -30.90 20.29 -18.35
CA SER A 66 -31.95 19.27 -18.37
C SER A 66 -31.41 17.94 -17.84
N PRO A 67 -32.16 17.20 -16.99
CA PRO A 67 -31.80 15.85 -16.56
C PRO A 67 -31.45 14.93 -17.74
N GLN A 68 -32.09 15.16 -18.90
CA GLN A 68 -31.83 14.43 -20.13
C GLN A 68 -30.46 14.75 -20.73
N ALA A 69 -29.95 15.98 -20.61
CA ALA A 69 -28.62 16.35 -21.06
C ALA A 69 -27.52 15.70 -20.19
N LYS A 70 -27.76 15.62 -18.88
CA LYS A 70 -26.86 14.91 -17.95
C LYS A 70 -26.90 13.39 -18.14
N LEU A 71 -28.05 12.83 -18.47
CA LEU A 71 -28.21 11.41 -18.82
C LEU A 71 -27.48 11.08 -20.12
N LYS A 72 -27.67 11.87 -21.18
CA LYS A 72 -26.98 11.69 -22.46
C LYS A 72 -25.46 11.80 -22.32
N LEU A 73 -24.98 12.75 -21.52
CA LEU A 73 -23.54 12.88 -21.24
C LEU A 73 -23.00 11.66 -20.48
N ARG A 74 -23.77 11.09 -19.55
CA ARG A 74 -23.41 9.85 -18.83
C ARG A 74 -23.46 8.62 -19.75
N GLU A 75 -24.40 8.56 -20.68
CA GLU A 75 -24.53 7.48 -21.66
C GLU A 75 -23.40 7.54 -22.70
N GLN A 76 -23.04 8.73 -23.18
CA GLN A 76 -21.87 8.94 -24.05
C GLN A 76 -20.57 8.58 -23.33
N ILE A 77 -20.34 9.06 -22.10
CA ILE A 77 -19.16 8.65 -21.30
C ILE A 77 -19.15 7.14 -21.04
N LYS A 78 -20.32 6.49 -20.91
CA LYS A 78 -20.42 5.03 -20.80
C LYS A 78 -20.12 4.32 -22.12
N GLN A 79 -20.53 4.87 -23.26
CA GLN A 79 -20.30 4.30 -24.58
C GLN A 79 -18.85 4.48 -25.03
N ASP A 80 -18.26 5.65 -24.80
CA ASP A 80 -16.85 5.94 -25.09
C ASP A 80 -15.92 5.06 -24.23
N LYS A 81 -16.26 4.85 -22.94
CA LYS A 81 -15.54 3.89 -22.09
C LYS A 81 -15.72 2.42 -22.49
N LYS A 82 -16.81 2.08 -23.16
CA LYS A 82 -17.12 0.70 -23.55
C LYS A 82 -16.55 0.34 -24.93
N GLY A 83 -16.24 1.34 -25.76
CA GLY A 83 -15.76 1.16 -27.13
C GLY A 83 -14.24 1.14 -27.31
N GLU A 84 -13.46 1.84 -26.48
CA GLU A 84 -12.04 2.09 -26.80
C GLU A 84 -11.00 1.32 -25.96
N SER A 85 -11.38 0.51 -24.96
CA SER A 85 -10.37 -0.01 -24.01
C SER A 85 -10.52 -1.45 -23.48
N GLU A 86 -11.58 -2.20 -23.83
CA GLU A 86 -11.78 -3.55 -23.25
C GLU A 86 -11.24 -4.71 -24.09
N GLU A 87 -10.93 -4.53 -25.37
CA GLU A 87 -10.76 -5.66 -26.31
C GLU A 87 -9.32 -6.15 -26.53
N ASN A 88 -8.28 -5.54 -25.92
CA ASN A 88 -6.90 -5.94 -26.21
C ASN A 88 -5.90 -5.90 -25.03
N LEU A 89 -6.38 -6.01 -23.79
CA LEU A 89 -5.48 -6.18 -22.65
C LEU A 89 -5.16 -7.67 -22.45
N GLN A 90 -3.89 -8.03 -22.61
CA GLN A 90 -3.40 -9.36 -22.28
C GLN A 90 -3.54 -9.59 -20.78
N GLY A 91 -4.36 -10.57 -20.39
CA GLY A 91 -4.56 -10.91 -18.98
C GLY A 91 -5.92 -11.54 -18.70
N ILE A 92 -6.26 -11.63 -17.43
CA ILE A 92 -7.53 -12.17 -16.96
C ILE A 92 -8.26 -11.03 -16.25
N LYS A 93 -9.49 -10.74 -16.68
CA LYS A 93 -10.36 -9.81 -15.96
C LYS A 93 -10.87 -10.50 -14.70
N VAL A 94 -10.59 -9.91 -13.54
CA VAL A 94 -10.97 -10.46 -12.24
C VAL A 94 -11.80 -9.42 -11.51
N MET A 95 -12.92 -9.85 -10.93
CA MET A 95 -13.72 -8.99 -10.06
C MET A 95 -13.05 -8.90 -8.69
N ILE A 96 -13.16 -7.75 -8.02
CA ILE A 96 -12.51 -7.54 -6.70
C ILE A 96 -12.89 -8.61 -5.66
N ARG A 97 -14.11 -9.16 -5.75
CA ARG A 97 -14.62 -10.22 -4.86
C ARG A 97 -13.89 -11.54 -5.03
N ASP A 98 -13.42 -11.83 -6.24
CA ASP A 98 -12.78 -13.08 -6.62
C ASP A 98 -11.24 -12.96 -6.57
N LEU A 99 -10.73 -11.78 -6.19
CA LEU A 99 -9.29 -11.50 -6.19
C LEU A 99 -8.53 -12.37 -5.20
N ASP A 100 -9.14 -12.71 -4.05
CA ASP A 100 -8.57 -13.63 -3.06
C ASP A 100 -8.39 -15.03 -3.64
N ASP A 101 -9.44 -15.54 -4.30
CA ASP A 101 -9.44 -16.85 -4.97
C ASP A 101 -8.36 -16.94 -6.04
N VAL A 102 -8.22 -15.90 -6.86
CA VAL A 102 -7.29 -15.91 -8.00
C VAL A 102 -5.85 -15.65 -7.56
N LEU A 103 -5.58 -14.67 -6.71
CA LEU A 103 -4.20 -14.29 -6.37
C LEU A 103 -3.56 -15.17 -5.28
N PHE A 104 -4.33 -15.54 -4.25
CA PHE A 104 -3.76 -16.20 -3.07
C PHE A 104 -3.98 -17.71 -3.10
N ARG A 105 -5.16 -18.14 -3.56
CA ARG A 105 -5.51 -19.57 -3.66
C ARG A 105 -5.17 -20.17 -5.02
N ASP A 106 -4.82 -19.33 -6.00
CA ASP A 106 -4.55 -19.71 -7.40
C ASP A 106 -5.62 -20.67 -7.93
N ILE A 107 -6.90 -20.34 -7.72
CA ILE A 107 -8.00 -21.17 -8.23
C ILE A 107 -7.92 -21.20 -9.76
N GLY A 108 -7.73 -22.41 -10.29
CA GLY A 108 -7.48 -22.64 -11.72
C GLY A 108 -6.00 -22.75 -12.12
N GLY A 109 -5.07 -22.60 -11.16
CA GLY A 109 -3.64 -22.90 -11.33
C GLY A 109 -2.92 -22.03 -12.37
N LYS A 110 -3.45 -20.85 -12.67
CA LYS A 110 -2.97 -20.02 -13.79
C LYS A 110 -1.67 -19.32 -13.44
N ILE A 111 -1.47 -18.93 -12.18
CA ILE A 111 -0.24 -18.29 -11.73
C ILE A 111 0.89 -19.33 -11.70
N ALA A 112 0.62 -20.50 -11.11
CA ALA A 112 1.58 -21.61 -11.10
C ALA A 112 1.97 -22.05 -12.52
N ALA A 113 0.99 -22.24 -13.41
CA ALA A 113 1.24 -22.63 -14.80
C ALA A 113 2.02 -21.56 -15.59
N GLY A 114 1.77 -20.28 -15.31
CA GLY A 114 2.45 -19.16 -15.96
C GLY A 114 3.91 -18.99 -15.54
N GLY A 115 4.32 -19.54 -14.39
CA GLY A 115 5.70 -19.54 -13.91
C GLY A 115 6.28 -18.17 -13.53
N ARG A 116 5.56 -17.07 -13.81
CA ARG A 116 5.96 -15.68 -13.58
C ARG A 116 5.20 -15.07 -12.40
N TRP A 117 5.72 -13.99 -11.83
CA TRP A 117 4.98 -13.22 -10.83
C TRP A 117 3.78 -12.50 -11.47
N PRO A 118 2.64 -12.41 -10.76
CA PRO A 118 1.46 -11.74 -11.28
C PRO A 118 1.67 -10.22 -11.31
N LEU A 119 1.29 -9.58 -12.43
CA LEU A 119 1.15 -8.13 -12.54
C LEU A 119 -0.34 -7.78 -12.43
N LEU A 120 -0.67 -6.88 -11.51
CA LEU A 120 -2.05 -6.44 -11.29
C LEU A 120 -2.24 -5.02 -11.83
N ILE A 121 -3.18 -4.86 -12.75
CA ILE A 121 -3.58 -3.57 -13.31
C ILE A 121 -4.96 -3.24 -12.74
N ASP A 122 -5.03 -2.26 -11.86
CA ASP A 122 -6.27 -1.86 -11.21
C ASP A 122 -6.54 -0.35 -11.38
N PRO A 123 -7.32 0.03 -12.40
CA PRO A 123 -7.73 1.42 -12.60
C PRO A 123 -8.63 1.99 -11.48
N SER A 124 -9.16 1.14 -10.59
CA SER A 124 -10.09 1.56 -9.53
C SER A 124 -9.42 1.87 -8.19
N GLY A 125 -8.17 1.42 -7.99
CA GLY A 125 -7.43 1.50 -6.73
C GLY A 125 -7.95 0.60 -5.60
N GLN A 126 -9.03 -0.17 -5.83
CA GLN A 126 -9.62 -1.04 -4.82
C GLN A 126 -8.74 -2.25 -4.50
N ALA A 127 -8.03 -2.79 -5.47
CA ALA A 127 -7.13 -3.92 -5.29
C ALA A 127 -5.92 -3.54 -4.42
N ALA A 128 -5.36 -2.34 -4.59
CA ALA A 128 -4.31 -1.82 -3.73
C ALA A 128 -4.77 -1.74 -2.26
N MET A 129 -5.98 -1.20 -2.02
CA MET A 129 -6.58 -1.18 -0.68
C MET A 129 -6.81 -2.59 -0.14
N PHE A 130 -7.36 -3.49 -0.96
CA PHE A 130 -7.60 -4.88 -0.59
C PHE A 130 -6.31 -5.57 -0.13
N LEU A 131 -5.23 -5.44 -0.90
CA LEU A 131 -3.92 -6.02 -0.58
C LEU A 131 -3.32 -5.43 0.70
N ARG A 132 -3.47 -4.12 0.90
CA ARG A 132 -2.96 -3.41 2.08
C ARG A 132 -3.62 -3.83 3.40
N TYR A 133 -4.90 -4.22 3.35
CA TYR A 133 -5.63 -4.73 4.50
C TYR A 133 -5.60 -6.26 4.62
N ARG A 134 -4.96 -6.94 3.67
CA ARG A 134 -4.68 -8.37 3.75
C ARG A 134 -3.32 -8.60 4.40
N ASP A 135 -3.04 -9.84 4.78
CA ASP A 135 -1.78 -10.23 5.40
C ASP A 135 -0.66 -10.33 4.36
N THR A 136 -0.26 -9.18 3.81
CA THR A 136 0.80 -9.04 2.81
C THR A 136 1.91 -8.14 3.33
N ASN A 137 3.12 -8.35 2.83
CA ASN A 137 4.22 -7.41 3.01
C ASN A 137 4.17 -6.38 1.88
N TYR A 138 3.55 -5.24 2.19
CA TYR A 138 3.23 -4.19 1.22
C TYR A 138 4.25 -3.07 1.26
N ILE A 139 4.83 -2.74 0.11
CA ILE A 139 5.69 -1.56 -0.09
C ILE A 139 5.05 -0.66 -1.14
N ASN A 140 4.84 0.60 -0.78
CA ASN A 140 4.48 1.66 -1.71
C ASN A 140 5.75 2.36 -2.21
N ALA A 141 5.99 2.29 -3.52
CA ALA A 141 7.17 2.85 -4.17
C ALA A 141 7.27 4.38 -4.06
N LEU A 142 6.14 5.09 -3.92
CA LEU A 142 6.09 6.55 -3.77
C LEU A 142 6.29 7.01 -2.33
N ASN A 143 6.31 6.09 -1.35
CA ASN A 143 6.59 6.44 0.03
C ASN A 143 8.08 6.29 0.34
N PRO A 144 8.84 7.39 0.51
CA PRO A 144 10.29 7.34 0.73
C PRO A 144 10.69 6.51 1.95
N THR A 145 9.88 6.51 3.00
CA THR A 145 10.14 5.74 4.23
C THR A 145 9.99 4.24 4.01
N GLN A 146 9.16 3.80 3.04
CA GLN A 146 8.97 2.37 2.76
C GLN A 146 9.99 1.81 1.77
N VAL A 147 10.68 2.68 1.03
CA VAL A 147 11.71 2.29 0.06
C VAL A 147 13.13 2.44 0.62
N GLU A 148 13.27 2.61 1.93
CA GLU A 148 14.57 2.54 2.60
C GLU A 148 15.12 1.11 2.52
N PRO A 149 16.44 0.93 2.34
CA PRO A 149 17.04 -0.39 2.12
C PRO A 149 16.71 -1.40 3.22
N GLU A 150 16.79 -1.00 4.49
CA GLU A 150 16.46 -1.89 5.61
C GLU A 150 14.98 -2.27 5.66
N VAL A 151 14.08 -1.38 5.26
CA VAL A 151 12.64 -1.65 5.21
C VAL A 151 12.33 -2.65 4.09
N ILE A 152 12.92 -2.45 2.91
CA ILE A 152 12.82 -3.39 1.78
C ILE A 152 13.36 -4.77 2.21
N ARG A 153 14.55 -4.80 2.82
CA ARG A 153 15.19 -6.03 3.29
C ARG A 153 14.31 -6.79 4.28
N LEU A 154 13.76 -6.11 5.29
CA LEU A 154 12.90 -6.72 6.31
C LEU A 154 11.58 -7.21 5.72
N ALA A 155 10.96 -6.42 4.83
CA ALA A 155 9.72 -6.81 4.17
C ALA A 155 9.91 -8.04 3.27
N LEU A 156 11.01 -8.11 2.51
CA LEU A 156 11.33 -9.25 1.66
C LEU A 156 11.65 -10.50 2.51
N LEU A 157 12.51 -10.36 3.53
CA LEU A 157 12.83 -11.46 4.44
C LEU A 157 11.58 -11.97 5.17
N GLY A 158 10.70 -11.08 5.61
CA GLY A 158 9.42 -11.46 6.20
C GLY A 158 8.55 -12.25 5.23
N ALA A 159 8.53 -11.86 3.96
CA ALA A 159 7.72 -12.52 2.94
C ALA A 159 8.21 -13.96 2.71
N ILE A 160 9.53 -14.12 2.57
CA ILE A 160 10.18 -15.43 2.38
C ILE A 160 10.03 -16.30 3.64
N ARG A 161 10.26 -15.74 4.83
CA ARG A 161 10.28 -16.50 6.09
C ARG A 161 8.90 -17.04 6.49
N PHE A 162 7.86 -16.28 6.22
CA PHE A 162 6.49 -16.59 6.64
C PHE A 162 5.59 -17.01 5.47
N GLY A 163 6.09 -17.03 4.23
CA GLY A 163 5.32 -17.37 3.04
C GLY A 163 4.22 -16.35 2.72
N LYS A 164 4.37 -15.10 3.16
CA LYS A 164 3.40 -14.03 2.90
C LYS A 164 3.66 -13.41 1.52
N PRO A 165 2.62 -13.01 0.78
CA PRO A 165 2.83 -12.30 -0.48
C PRO A 165 3.55 -10.98 -0.25
N PHE A 166 4.55 -10.72 -1.09
CA PHE A 166 5.23 -9.45 -1.17
C PHE A 166 4.58 -8.62 -2.27
N VAL A 167 4.08 -7.44 -1.92
CA VAL A 167 3.37 -6.54 -2.84
C VAL A 167 4.21 -5.30 -3.05
N LEU A 168 4.59 -5.06 -4.30
CA LEU A 168 5.26 -3.85 -4.75
C LEU A 168 4.24 -2.96 -5.46
N ASP A 169 3.76 -1.94 -4.77
CA ASP A 169 2.77 -1.00 -5.30
C ASP A 169 3.46 0.22 -5.89
N MET A 170 3.34 0.38 -7.21
CA MET A 170 3.85 1.53 -7.97
C MET A 170 2.78 2.61 -8.17
N MET A 171 1.58 2.42 -7.59
CA MET A 171 0.43 3.31 -7.75
C MET A 171 0.11 3.57 -9.23
N GLU A 172 0.00 4.84 -9.64
CA GLU A 172 -0.37 5.25 -10.99
C GLU A 172 0.84 5.59 -11.88
N VAL A 173 2.06 5.37 -11.38
CA VAL A 173 3.31 5.76 -12.06
C VAL A 173 4.20 4.53 -12.23
N ASP A 174 4.80 4.36 -13.41
CA ASP A 174 5.81 3.33 -13.59
C ASP A 174 7.11 3.73 -12.87
N MET A 175 7.32 3.12 -11.70
CA MET A 175 8.50 3.33 -10.86
C MET A 175 9.47 2.15 -10.95
N PHE A 176 9.32 1.25 -11.91
CA PHE A 176 10.05 -0.03 -11.94
C PHE A 176 11.56 0.18 -11.92
N ASP A 177 12.10 1.04 -12.79
CA ASP A 177 13.53 1.34 -12.85
C ASP A 177 14.06 1.95 -11.54
N THR A 178 13.25 2.80 -10.90
CA THR A 178 13.60 3.36 -9.59
C THR A 178 13.65 2.28 -8.52
N MET A 179 12.72 1.32 -8.56
CA MET A 179 12.72 0.20 -7.62
C MET A 179 13.88 -0.75 -7.88
N VAL A 180 14.33 -0.95 -9.13
CA VAL A 180 15.58 -1.68 -9.41
C VAL A 180 16.75 -1.02 -8.67
N MET A 181 16.91 0.30 -8.80
CA MET A 181 17.96 1.04 -8.11
C MET A 181 17.85 0.95 -6.58
N LYS A 182 16.64 1.06 -6.03
CA LYS A 182 16.41 0.96 -4.58
C LYS A 182 16.65 -0.43 -4.01
N PHE A 183 16.38 -1.48 -4.78
CA PHE A 183 16.72 -2.84 -4.39
C PHE A 183 18.21 -3.11 -4.51
N ASP A 184 18.91 -2.47 -5.45
CA ASP A 184 20.37 -2.54 -5.57
C ASP A 184 21.10 -1.97 -4.35
N ASP A 185 20.51 -0.99 -3.67
CA ASP A 185 21.00 -0.46 -2.39
C ASP A 185 20.99 -1.53 -1.27
N VAL A 186 20.13 -2.55 -1.38
CA VAL A 186 20.12 -3.72 -0.46
C VAL A 186 21.14 -4.76 -0.92
N GLN A 187 21.03 -5.18 -2.18
CA GLN A 187 21.96 -6.09 -2.83
C GLN A 187 21.88 -5.88 -4.34
N LYS A 188 23.03 -5.69 -4.99
CA LYS A 188 23.11 -5.51 -6.44
C LYS A 188 22.45 -6.68 -7.19
N GLY A 189 21.58 -6.36 -8.14
CA GLY A 189 20.84 -7.32 -8.94
C GLY A 189 19.70 -8.02 -8.20
N LEU A 190 19.30 -7.55 -7.01
CA LEU A 190 18.31 -8.22 -6.19
C LEU A 190 16.94 -8.29 -6.85
N LEU A 191 16.38 -7.18 -7.33
CA LEU A 191 15.05 -7.18 -7.95
C LEU A 191 15.00 -8.05 -9.21
N PRO A 192 15.97 -7.98 -10.15
CA PRO A 192 16.07 -8.93 -11.27
C PRO A 192 16.11 -10.39 -10.81
N SER A 193 16.90 -10.70 -9.76
CA SER A 193 17.01 -12.06 -9.20
C SER A 193 15.73 -12.55 -8.50
N ILE A 194 14.91 -11.64 -8.00
CA ILE A 194 13.57 -11.98 -7.50
C ILE A 194 12.65 -12.30 -8.68
N MET A 195 12.68 -11.47 -9.73
CA MET A 195 11.80 -11.60 -10.89
C MET A 195 12.04 -12.89 -11.68
N ASP A 196 13.29 -13.32 -11.81
CA ASP A 196 13.67 -14.59 -12.47
C ASP A 196 13.60 -15.81 -11.54
N LYS A 197 13.18 -15.61 -10.27
CA LYS A 197 13.14 -16.63 -9.21
C LYS A 197 14.51 -17.25 -8.90
N GLY A 198 15.60 -16.59 -9.27
CA GLY A 198 16.97 -17.01 -9.02
C GLY A 198 17.30 -17.09 -7.53
N ILE A 199 16.67 -16.25 -6.70
CA ILE A 199 16.82 -16.29 -5.23
C ILE A 199 16.45 -17.63 -4.57
N PHE A 200 15.69 -18.50 -5.26
CA PHE A 200 15.29 -19.81 -4.77
C PHE A 200 16.16 -20.96 -5.27
N LYS A 201 17.11 -20.68 -6.18
CA LYS A 201 18.06 -21.70 -6.63
C LYS A 201 19.11 -21.86 -5.55
N ASP A 202 19.26 -23.08 -5.03
CA ASP A 202 20.35 -23.39 -4.10
C ASP A 202 21.68 -23.07 -4.78
N ASN A 203 22.49 -22.23 -4.15
CA ASN A 203 23.89 -22.03 -4.55
C ASN A 203 24.61 -23.37 -4.32
N LYS A 204 24.72 -24.15 -5.38
CA LYS A 204 25.39 -25.45 -5.40
C LYS A 204 26.86 -25.30 -5.74
#